data_AF-A0A2G9UNB3-F1
#
_entry.id   AF-A0A2G9UNB3-F1
#
_cell.length_a   1.000
_cell.length_b   1.000
_cell.length_c   1.000
_cell.angle_alpha   90.00
_cell.angle_beta   90.00
_cell.angle_gamma   90.00
#
_symmetry.space_group_name_H-M   'P 1'
#
loop_
_entity.id
_entity.type
_entity.pdbx_description
1 polymer ?
#
loop_
_entity_poly.entity_id
_entity_poly.type
_entity_poly.pdbx_seq_one_letter_code
_entity_poly.pdbx_strand_id
1 'polypeptide(L)'
;MKVLRHEEFEEGCKAECNGPYNGKWSKTMVGYGSEDDHFVIELTYNYEIGSYRLGNDFMITDPDGHWFLICPGKGSPKVVKVSVRVQDVKKSVDYWTNQLGMKVVEERDGGRTTMSFGEGQCRFEVRQLPEGTALDRASAYGRIAFAYPDEKAGYK
;
A
#
# COMPACT_ATOMS: atom_id res chain seq x y z
N MET A 1 5.66 -1.05 -17.22
CA MET A 1 5.30 -2.04 -16.19
C MET A 1 5.03 -3.36 -16.88
N LYS A 2 5.33 -4.50 -16.25
CA LYS A 2 5.09 -5.84 -16.79
C LYS A 2 4.52 -6.75 -15.70
N VAL A 3 3.85 -7.83 -16.11
CA VAL A 3 3.50 -8.94 -15.21
C VAL A 3 4.79 -9.66 -14.80
N LEU A 4 4.94 -9.92 -13.50
CA LEU A 4 6.08 -10.61 -12.93
C LEU A 4 5.73 -12.07 -12.62
N ARG A 5 4.59 -12.28 -11.95
CA ARG A 5 3.98 -13.58 -11.69
C ARG A 5 2.47 -13.44 -11.54
N HIS A 6 1.78 -14.55 -11.75
CA HIS A 6 0.34 -14.67 -11.63
C HIS A 6 -0.02 -16.01 -10.98
N GLU A 7 -0.91 -15.96 -10.01
CA GLU A 7 -1.35 -17.10 -9.20
C GLU A 7 -2.88 -17.13 -9.12
N GLU A 8 -3.44 -18.33 -9.23
CA GLU A 8 -4.88 -18.60 -9.13
C GLU A 8 -5.15 -19.38 -7.84
N PHE A 9 -6.23 -19.02 -7.16
CA PHE A 9 -6.63 -19.59 -5.89
C PHE A 9 -8.08 -20.04 -5.92
N GLU A 10 -8.31 -21.28 -5.50
CA GLU A 10 -9.64 -21.91 -5.45
C GLU A 10 -10.42 -21.54 -4.17
N GLU A 11 -9.74 -21.02 -3.15
CA GLU A 11 -10.31 -20.65 -1.86
C GLU A 11 -9.75 -19.32 -1.35
N GLY A 12 -10.49 -18.66 -0.45
CA GLY A 12 -10.08 -17.40 0.18
C GLY A 12 -8.75 -17.50 0.94
N CYS A 13 -8.01 -16.39 1.02
CA CYS A 13 -6.74 -16.38 1.73
C CYS A 13 -6.93 -16.32 3.24
N LYS A 14 -6.31 -17.24 4.00
CA LYS A 14 -6.33 -17.24 5.48
C LYS A 14 -5.75 -15.96 6.10
N ALA A 15 -4.81 -15.30 5.43
CA ALA A 15 -4.25 -14.01 5.84
C ALA A 15 -5.04 -12.81 5.27
N GLU A 16 -6.28 -13.04 4.84
CA GLU A 16 -7.19 -12.06 4.23
C GLU A 16 -6.54 -11.31 3.07
N CYS A 17 -5.75 -12.04 2.27
CA CYS A 17 -5.02 -11.53 1.11
C CYS A 17 -5.92 -10.81 0.09
N ASN A 18 -7.09 -11.38 -0.07
CA ASN A 18 -8.08 -10.93 -1.01
C ASN A 18 -9.20 -10.13 -0.34
N GLY A 19 -9.06 -9.79 0.95
CA GLY A 19 -10.12 -9.17 1.75
C GLY A 19 -11.03 -10.21 2.41
N PRO A 20 -12.25 -9.84 2.85
CA PRO A 20 -13.16 -10.72 3.60
C PRO A 20 -13.89 -11.74 2.72
N TYR A 21 -13.37 -12.09 1.54
CA TYR A 21 -14.06 -12.89 0.54
C TYR A 21 -13.51 -14.32 0.51
N ASN A 22 -14.42 -15.30 0.37
CA ASN A 22 -14.09 -16.73 0.42
C ASN A 22 -14.15 -17.44 -0.95
N GLY A 23 -14.53 -16.73 -2.01
CA GLY A 23 -14.62 -17.27 -3.37
C GLY A 23 -13.27 -17.35 -4.07
N LYS A 24 -13.29 -17.84 -5.32
CA LYS A 24 -12.09 -17.90 -6.16
C LYS A 24 -11.53 -16.51 -6.41
N TRP A 25 -10.20 -16.42 -6.45
CA TRP A 25 -9.51 -15.16 -6.68
C TRP A 25 -8.16 -15.39 -7.35
N SER A 26 -7.65 -14.35 -8.00
CA SER A 26 -6.30 -14.36 -8.57
C SER A 26 -5.46 -13.23 -7.99
N LYS A 27 -4.15 -13.45 -8.01
CA LYS A 27 -3.12 -12.50 -7.62
C LYS A 27 -2.18 -12.29 -8.79
N THR A 28 -1.98 -11.04 -9.18
CA THR A 28 -1.02 -10.69 -10.24
C THR A 28 -0.04 -9.65 -9.72
N MET A 29 1.24 -10.01 -9.66
CA MET A 29 2.29 -9.05 -9.31
C MET A 29 2.72 -8.31 -10.57
N VAL A 30 2.63 -6.99 -10.55
CA VAL A 30 3.06 -6.12 -11.65
C VAL A 30 4.08 -5.09 -11.18
N GLY A 31 5.10 -4.86 -11.99
CA GLY A 31 6.20 -4.00 -11.58
C GLY A 31 7.12 -3.56 -12.72
N TYR A 32 8.16 -2.83 -12.36
CA TYR A 32 9.21 -2.39 -13.30
C TYR A 32 10.49 -3.26 -13.22
N GLY A 33 10.59 -4.15 -12.23
CA GLY A 33 11.70 -5.08 -12.01
C GLY A 33 11.29 -6.19 -11.05
N SER A 34 12.26 -6.92 -10.49
CA SER A 34 11.99 -8.07 -9.62
C SER A 34 11.46 -7.64 -8.24
N GLU A 35 10.76 -8.53 -7.55
CA GLU A 35 10.24 -8.25 -6.20
C GLU A 35 11.35 -8.08 -5.15
N ASP A 36 12.55 -8.61 -5.42
CA ASP A 36 13.72 -8.53 -4.53
C ASP A 36 14.27 -7.10 -4.41
N ASP A 37 14.16 -6.30 -5.47
CA ASP A 37 14.80 -4.99 -5.60
C ASP A 37 13.85 -3.86 -6.06
N HIS A 38 12.58 -4.15 -6.34
CA HIS A 38 11.58 -3.16 -6.72
C HIS A 38 10.34 -3.21 -5.84
N PHE A 39 9.78 -2.02 -5.58
CA PHE A 39 8.40 -1.95 -5.14
C PHE A 39 7.47 -2.37 -6.30
N VAL A 40 6.59 -3.33 -6.00
CA VAL A 40 5.64 -3.93 -6.95
C VAL A 40 4.21 -3.69 -6.49
N ILE A 41 3.27 -3.81 -7.42
CA ILE A 41 1.83 -3.72 -7.15
C ILE A 41 1.26 -5.13 -7.22
N GLU A 42 0.59 -5.55 -6.16
CA GLU A 42 -0.24 -6.76 -6.13
C GLU A 42 -1.65 -6.38 -6.60
N LEU A 43 -2.08 -6.93 -7.74
CA LEU A 43 -3.46 -6.83 -8.20
C LEU A 43 -4.22 -8.08 -7.77
N THR A 44 -5.29 -7.88 -7.01
CA THR A 44 -6.15 -8.98 -6.53
C THR A 44 -7.50 -8.90 -7.23
N TYR A 45 -7.89 -9.97 -7.92
CA TYR A 45 -9.19 -10.08 -8.57
C TYR A 45 -10.01 -11.17 -7.90
N ASN A 46 -11.09 -10.79 -7.20
CA ASN A 46 -12.07 -11.73 -6.66
C ASN A 46 -13.15 -11.99 -7.72
N TYR A 47 -13.29 -13.22 -8.22
CA TYR A 47 -14.11 -13.54 -9.40
C TYR A 47 -15.61 -13.24 -9.19
N GLU A 48 -16.09 -13.36 -7.96
CA GLU A 48 -17.49 -13.14 -7.60
C GLU A 48 -17.80 -11.67 -7.25
N ILE A 49 -16.78 -10.80 -7.20
CA ILE A 49 -16.90 -9.41 -6.79
C ILE A 49 -16.72 -8.50 -8.01
N GLY A 50 -17.83 -7.98 -8.52
CA GLY A 50 -17.85 -7.11 -9.70
C GLY A 50 -17.49 -5.64 -9.45
N SER A 51 -17.50 -5.19 -8.19
CA SER A 51 -17.12 -3.82 -7.83
C SER A 51 -16.78 -3.71 -6.34
N TYR A 52 -15.97 -2.69 -6.00
CA TYR A 52 -15.66 -2.34 -4.62
C TYR A 52 -16.14 -0.93 -4.31
N ARG A 53 -16.65 -0.72 -3.09
CA ARG A 53 -16.93 0.63 -2.60
C ARG A 53 -15.61 1.32 -2.29
N LEU A 54 -15.38 2.44 -2.96
CA LEU A 54 -14.26 3.33 -2.70
C LEU A 54 -14.40 4.06 -1.36
N GLY A 55 -13.24 4.43 -0.81
CA GLY A 55 -13.14 5.43 0.26
C GLY A 55 -13.35 6.86 -0.26
N ASN A 56 -13.02 7.85 0.56
CA ASN A 56 -13.42 9.25 0.40
C ASN A 56 -12.38 10.16 -0.29
N ASP A 57 -11.89 9.78 -1.48
CA ASP A 57 -10.66 10.35 -2.05
C ASP A 57 -10.73 10.65 -3.61
N PHE A 58 -10.25 11.82 -4.12
CA PHE A 58 -10.10 12.29 -5.54
C PHE A 58 -8.68 12.33 -6.23
N MET A 59 -8.65 12.02 -7.57
CA MET A 59 -7.68 12.30 -8.69
C MET A 59 -6.91 11.08 -9.31
N ILE A 60 -6.59 11.16 -10.63
CA ILE A 60 -6.21 10.07 -11.60
C ILE A 60 -6.36 8.66 -11.05
N THR A 61 -7.42 8.01 -11.50
CA THR A 61 -7.83 6.72 -10.98
C THR A 61 -7.47 5.58 -11.93
N ASP A 62 -7.11 4.44 -11.38
CA ASP A 62 -7.23 3.17 -12.10
C ASP A 62 -8.72 2.85 -12.37
N PRO A 63 -9.06 1.75 -13.07
CA PRO A 63 -10.45 1.38 -13.33
C PRO A 63 -11.33 1.22 -12.07
N ASP A 64 -10.72 0.89 -10.93
CA ASP A 64 -11.42 0.69 -9.66
C ASP A 64 -11.52 1.98 -8.83
N GLY A 65 -10.80 3.04 -9.19
CA GLY A 65 -10.83 4.33 -8.49
C GLY A 65 -9.59 4.66 -7.64
N HIS A 66 -8.57 3.80 -7.59
CA HIS A 66 -7.36 4.03 -6.80
C HIS A 66 -6.48 5.11 -7.42
N TRP A 67 -5.95 5.99 -6.59
CA TRP A 67 -5.16 7.11 -7.08
C TRP A 67 -3.75 6.72 -7.49
N PHE A 68 -3.32 7.24 -8.64
CA PHE A 68 -1.93 7.22 -9.08
C PHE A 68 -1.44 8.64 -9.38
N LEU A 69 -0.42 9.08 -8.64
CA LEU A 69 0.25 10.34 -8.93
C LEU A 69 1.47 10.09 -9.82
N ILE A 70 1.40 10.56 -11.07
CA ILE A 70 2.54 10.54 -12.00
C ILE A 70 3.32 11.85 -11.83
N CYS A 71 4.53 11.75 -11.30
CA CYS A 71 5.44 12.89 -11.16
C CYS A 71 6.54 12.84 -12.23
N PRO A 72 7.01 14.00 -12.74
CA PRO A 72 8.23 14.05 -13.53
C PRO A 72 9.40 13.48 -12.72
N GLY A 73 10.16 12.56 -13.31
CA GLY A 73 11.29 11.92 -12.64
C GLY A 73 12.28 11.34 -13.64
N LYS A 74 13.56 11.33 -13.28
CA LYS A 74 14.64 10.66 -14.02
C LYS A 74 15.19 9.52 -13.15
N GLY A 75 15.45 8.37 -13.75
CA GLY A 75 16.03 7.22 -13.04
C GLY A 75 15.04 6.27 -12.36
N SER A 76 15.54 5.46 -11.43
CA SER A 76 14.86 4.45 -10.61
C SER A 76 14.86 4.87 -9.12
N PRO A 77 13.94 4.34 -8.29
CA PRO A 77 12.81 3.48 -8.66
C PRO A 77 11.67 4.26 -9.34
N LYS A 78 10.86 3.58 -10.17
CA LYS A 78 9.70 4.20 -10.84
C LYS A 78 8.48 4.35 -9.94
N VAL A 79 8.35 3.51 -8.93
CA VAL A 79 7.38 3.67 -7.83
C VAL A 79 8.14 4.17 -6.62
N VAL A 80 7.79 5.37 -6.16
CA VAL A 80 8.63 6.12 -5.21
C VAL A 80 7.96 6.38 -3.87
N LYS A 81 6.64 6.27 -3.81
CA LYS A 81 5.86 6.63 -2.63
C LYS A 81 4.48 5.98 -2.63
N VAL A 82 4.11 5.39 -1.50
CA VAL A 82 2.71 5.08 -1.14
C VAL A 82 2.25 6.11 -0.13
N SER A 83 1.06 6.67 -0.33
CA SER A 83 0.48 7.65 0.59
C SER A 83 -0.85 7.14 1.11
N VAL A 84 -1.06 7.23 2.42
CA VAL A 84 -2.34 6.91 3.07
C VAL A 84 -2.82 8.07 3.92
N ARG A 85 -4.13 8.18 4.09
CA ARG A 85 -4.71 9.10 5.06
C ARG A 85 -4.85 8.44 6.43
N VAL A 86 -4.63 9.23 7.48
CA VAL A 86 -4.69 8.77 8.86
C VAL A 86 -5.50 9.73 9.72
N GLN A 87 -6.16 9.19 10.75
CA GLN A 87 -6.96 9.97 11.69
C GLN A 87 -6.10 10.86 12.60
N ASP A 88 -4.91 10.39 12.96
CA ASP A 88 -3.95 11.09 13.83
C ASP A 88 -2.54 10.86 13.28
N VAL A 89 -1.97 11.91 12.69
CA VAL A 89 -0.64 11.83 12.08
C VAL A 89 0.45 11.57 13.12
N LYS A 90 0.33 12.11 14.34
CA LYS A 90 1.36 11.95 15.37
C LYS A 90 1.41 10.51 15.86
N LYS A 91 0.26 9.91 16.16
CA LYS A 91 0.18 8.49 16.55
C LYS A 91 0.66 7.58 15.43
N SER A 92 0.35 7.91 14.18
CA SER A 92 0.80 7.12 13.03
C SER A 92 2.32 7.20 12.87
N VAL A 93 2.91 8.39 12.94
CA VAL A 93 4.36 8.58 12.85
C VAL A 93 5.07 7.85 13.99
N ASP A 94 4.58 7.96 15.23
CA ASP A 94 5.14 7.22 16.37
C ASP A 94 5.14 5.71 16.13
N TYR A 95 4.01 5.15 15.68
CA TYR A 95 3.91 3.73 15.35
C TYR A 95 4.94 3.30 14.29
N TRP A 96 4.99 3.98 13.14
CA TRP A 96 5.87 3.61 12.04
C TRP A 96 7.36 3.84 12.34
N THR A 97 7.69 4.83 13.17
CA THR A 97 9.08 5.15 13.50
C THR A 97 9.60 4.40 14.72
N ASN A 98 8.90 4.47 15.85
CA ASN A 98 9.38 3.93 17.12
C ASN A 98 9.05 2.45 17.27
N GLN A 99 7.92 1.97 16.73
CA GLN A 99 7.57 0.54 16.84
C GLN A 99 8.12 -0.26 15.66
N LEU A 100 8.05 0.27 14.45
CA LEU A 100 8.47 -0.46 13.24
C LEU A 100 9.84 -0.06 12.71
N GLY A 101 10.43 1.05 13.16
CA GLY A 101 11.81 1.41 12.87
C GLY A 101 12.05 2.26 11.62
N MET A 102 11.00 2.75 10.94
CA MET A 102 11.18 3.68 9.82
C MET A 102 11.81 4.99 10.28
N LYS A 103 12.49 5.69 9.37
CA LYS A 103 13.02 7.03 9.60
C LYS A 103 12.20 8.06 8.85
N VAL A 104 11.93 9.19 9.51
CA VAL A 104 11.35 10.37 8.86
C VAL A 104 12.36 10.90 7.86
N VAL A 105 11.95 11.05 6.60
CA VAL A 105 12.80 11.56 5.51
C VAL A 105 12.31 12.90 4.98
N GLU A 106 11.04 13.25 5.20
CA GLU A 106 10.48 14.54 4.81
C GLU A 106 9.26 14.85 5.67
N GLU A 107 9.20 16.08 6.20
CA GLU A 107 8.00 16.64 6.83
C GLU A 107 7.51 17.81 5.96
N ARG A 108 6.19 17.88 5.75
CA ARG A 108 5.57 19.00 5.03
C ARG A 108 4.45 19.59 5.86
N ASP A 109 4.25 20.89 5.67
CA ASP A 109 3.12 21.60 6.25
C ASP A 109 1.77 20.93 5.90
N GLY A 110 0.85 21.02 6.85
CA GLY A 110 -0.50 20.45 6.73
C GLY A 110 -0.61 18.99 7.15
N GLY A 111 0.21 18.52 8.10
CA GLY A 111 0.08 17.19 8.70
C GLY A 111 0.47 16.06 7.75
N ARG A 112 1.58 16.23 7.02
CA ARG A 112 2.11 15.21 6.11
C ARG A 112 3.53 14.84 6.49
N THR A 113 3.78 13.55 6.66
CA THR A 113 5.08 13.03 7.06
C THR A 113 5.41 11.82 6.20
N THR A 114 6.57 11.87 5.56
CA THR A 114 7.09 10.78 4.73
C THR A 114 8.23 10.08 5.46
N MET A 115 8.18 8.75 5.45
CA MET A 115 9.10 7.87 6.14
C MET A 115 9.68 6.82 5.17
N SER A 116 10.81 6.22 5.52
CA SER A 116 11.43 5.13 4.76
C SER A 116 12.25 4.21 5.68
N PHE A 117 12.45 2.96 5.25
CA PHE A 117 13.44 2.06 5.86
C PHE A 117 14.86 2.28 5.33
N GLY A 118 15.02 2.88 4.14
CA GLY A 118 16.33 3.12 3.56
C GLY A 118 16.31 4.02 2.33
N GLU A 119 17.49 4.44 1.91
CA GLU A 119 17.69 5.15 0.65
C GLU A 119 17.32 4.24 -0.54
N GLY A 120 16.74 4.82 -1.59
CA GLY A 120 16.33 4.08 -2.79
C GLY A 120 15.08 3.21 -2.65
N GLN A 121 14.55 3.01 -1.43
CA GLN A 121 13.31 2.27 -1.21
C GLN A 121 12.05 3.13 -1.44
N CYS A 122 10.92 2.48 -1.71
CA CYS A 122 9.63 3.15 -1.78
C CYS A 122 9.29 3.77 -0.43
N ARG A 123 8.93 5.06 -0.46
CA ARG A 123 8.63 5.83 0.76
C ARG A 123 7.18 5.64 1.19
N PHE A 124 6.92 5.76 2.48
CA PHE A 124 5.58 5.70 3.05
C PHE A 124 5.18 7.06 3.61
N GLU A 125 4.12 7.65 3.08
CA GLU A 125 3.60 8.95 3.51
C GLU A 125 2.28 8.80 4.22
N VAL A 126 2.20 9.37 5.42
CA VAL A 126 0.95 9.53 6.15
C VAL A 126 0.48 10.98 6.01
N ARG A 127 -0.81 11.15 5.74
CA ARG A 127 -1.45 12.46 5.62
C ARG A 127 -2.63 12.55 6.58
N GLN A 128 -2.66 13.62 7.37
CA GLN A 128 -3.79 13.91 8.25
C GLN A 128 -5.09 14.02 7.45
N LEU A 129 -6.15 13.37 7.92
CA LEU A 129 -7.50 13.59 7.41
C LEU A 129 -7.96 15.03 7.70
N PRO A 130 -8.76 15.65 6.82
CA PRO A 130 -9.38 16.94 7.12
C PRO A 130 -10.13 16.90 8.44
N GLU A 131 -10.12 18.02 9.16
CA GLU A 131 -10.81 18.12 10.45
C GLU A 131 -12.30 17.75 10.31
N GLY A 132 -12.83 17.03 11.31
CA GLY A 132 -14.20 16.53 11.29
C GLY A 132 -14.44 15.33 10.37
N THR A 133 -13.44 14.85 9.63
CA THR A 133 -13.58 13.67 8.76
C THR A 133 -13.23 12.39 9.53
N ALA A 134 -14.17 11.44 9.56
CA ALA A 134 -13.91 10.09 10.04
C ALA A 134 -13.22 9.25 8.95
N LEU A 135 -12.24 8.45 9.33
CA LEU A 135 -11.61 7.49 8.42
C LEU A 135 -12.60 6.40 7.99
N ASP A 136 -12.88 6.32 6.70
CA ASP A 136 -13.65 5.23 6.08
C ASP A 136 -12.75 4.43 5.13
N ARG A 137 -12.55 3.14 5.43
CA ARG A 137 -11.76 2.23 4.60
C ARG A 137 -12.58 1.61 3.46
N ALA A 138 -13.91 1.65 3.56
CA ALA A 138 -14.83 1.00 2.63
C ALA A 138 -14.43 -0.45 2.31
N SER A 139 -14.71 -0.96 1.11
CA SER A 139 -14.36 -2.33 0.71
C SER A 139 -13.21 -2.41 -0.28
N ALA A 140 -12.78 -1.28 -0.86
CA ALA A 140 -11.63 -1.17 -1.76
C ALA A 140 -10.31 -0.89 -1.01
N TYR A 141 -10.19 -1.21 0.28
CA TYR A 141 -8.96 -0.93 1.01
C TYR A 141 -7.83 -1.86 0.54
N GLY A 142 -6.66 -1.28 0.32
CA GLY A 142 -5.44 -2.02 0.03
C GLY A 142 -4.70 -2.45 1.29
N ARG A 143 -3.58 -3.14 1.09
CA ARG A 143 -2.62 -3.51 2.14
C ARG A 143 -1.21 -3.18 1.65
N ILE A 144 -0.33 -2.87 2.60
CA ILE A 144 1.10 -2.68 2.33
C ILE A 144 1.85 -3.77 3.08
N ALA A 145 2.79 -4.42 2.40
CA ALA A 145 3.58 -5.52 2.94
C ALA A 145 5.06 -5.10 3.00
N PHE A 146 5.75 -5.56 4.03
CA PHE A 146 7.19 -5.36 4.22
C PHE A 146 7.81 -6.72 4.53
N ALA A 147 8.97 -7.00 3.94
CA ALA A 147 9.79 -8.14 4.34
C ALA A 147 10.56 -7.79 5.62
N TYR A 148 10.67 -8.76 6.53
CA TYR A 148 11.47 -8.66 7.74
C TYR A 148 12.33 -9.93 7.87
N PRO A 149 13.60 -9.84 8.32
CA PRO A 149 14.45 -11.02 8.47
C PRO A 149 13.82 -12.05 9.43
N ASP A 150 13.63 -13.26 8.92
CA ASP A 150 12.86 -14.35 9.54
C ASP A 150 13.40 -14.80 10.91
N GLU A 151 14.70 -14.62 11.17
CA GLU A 151 15.35 -15.03 12.43
C GLU A 151 14.80 -14.37 13.71
N LYS A 152 14.01 -13.29 13.55
CA LYS A 152 13.34 -12.57 14.65
C LYS A 152 11.82 -12.58 14.53
N ALA A 153 11.27 -13.11 13.44
CA ALA A 153 9.83 -13.24 13.26
C ALA A 153 9.37 -14.46 14.06
N GLY A 154 8.97 -14.23 15.31
CA GLY A 154 8.33 -15.25 16.13
C GLY A 154 6.95 -15.63 15.59
N TYR A 155 6.90 -16.34 14.46
CA TYR A 155 5.73 -17.12 14.08
C TYR A 155 5.57 -18.22 15.14
N LYS A 156 4.74 -17.95 16.14
CA LYS A 156 4.12 -18.98 16.98
C LYS A 156 2.87 -19.50 16.28
#